data_AF-A0A959CTM4-F1
#
_entry.id   AF-A0A959CTM4-F1
#
_cell.length_a   1.000
_cell.length_b   1.000
_cell.length_c   1.000
_cell.angle_alpha   90.00
_cell.angle_beta   90.00
_cell.angle_gamma   90.00
#
_symmetry.space_group_name_H-M   'P 1'
#
loop_
_entity.id
_entity.type
_entity.pdbx_description
1 polymer ?
#
loop_
_entity_poly.entity_id
_entity_poly.type
_entity_poly.pdbx_seq_one_letter_code
_entity_poly.pdbx_strand_id
1 'polypeptide(L)'
;MKYYCFLLMMLSSFTAQAQAPACDTFTSAYLQPFTHHFSIENGRLNGPGAGRLKEAIAHSQFTVLGEYHYSRQLSHLTKALLPWLQRCAYRHFAVEVGPYSARILQRLSAEPEKTAARLRELNTYYTSRYDTPIPFFDGVEDAQFLAAATNLGFQLWGLDQEFVYSPPMLSAELLHLAEGRPDHAEIEAAKVAFDSLFSHLQQKDDEGIKGYRMFKELTEHPITSLLFSYFGPEDTEAQGIITALRKTWDIYDRNDYRGGYSHAHRISYIRQNFLANYEKFREKKPKVFVKIGALHAARGYEFGVYDVGNLVYELARTNDSRSCHIYTLSRYYYEDGALSDAVKERPGGPAAAFRMMGKKDEWALIELKPLKERLDSGSLCLREGPELNKVKFLAENFDFVLITPADAEQEPNYEVSK
;
A
#
# COMPACT_ATOMS: atom_id res chain seq x y z
N MET A 1 -46.69 -18.97 80.04
CA MET A 1 -46.69 -17.54 79.63
C MET A 1 -45.29 -16.98 79.83
N LYS A 2 -44.54 -16.73 78.74
CA LYS A 2 -43.36 -15.83 78.65
C LYS A 2 -42.93 -15.82 77.17
N TYR A 3 -43.34 -14.79 76.46
CA TYR A 3 -43.01 -14.54 75.05
C TYR A 3 -41.60 -13.92 74.96
N TYR A 4 -40.74 -14.47 74.11
CA TYR A 4 -39.48 -13.83 73.71
C TYR A 4 -39.72 -13.05 72.42
N CYS A 5 -39.56 -11.72 72.48
CA CYS A 5 -39.54 -10.82 71.33
C CYS A 5 -38.18 -10.96 70.61
N PHE A 6 -38.20 -11.39 69.34
CA PHE A 6 -37.06 -11.30 68.44
C PHE A 6 -37.00 -9.90 67.81
N LEU A 7 -35.93 -9.18 68.08
CA LEU A 7 -35.61 -7.87 67.47
C LEU A 7 -34.91 -8.13 66.12
N LEU A 8 -35.58 -7.80 65.01
CA LEU A 8 -34.98 -7.82 63.67
C LEU A 8 -34.05 -6.59 63.52
N MET A 9 -32.73 -6.81 63.49
CA MET A 9 -31.77 -5.79 63.02
C MET A 9 -31.79 -5.76 61.49
N MET A 10 -32.31 -4.67 60.91
CA MET A 10 -32.07 -4.37 59.49
C MET A 10 -30.62 -3.91 59.32
N LEU A 11 -29.79 -4.76 58.70
CA LEU A 11 -28.48 -4.38 58.18
C LEU A 11 -28.69 -3.60 56.88
N SER A 12 -28.50 -2.28 56.95
CA SER A 12 -28.43 -1.41 55.78
C SER A 12 -27.12 -1.69 55.04
N SER A 13 -27.19 -2.46 53.95
CA SER A 13 -26.07 -2.62 53.01
C SER A 13 -25.81 -1.28 52.31
N PHE A 14 -24.83 -0.52 52.79
CA PHE A 14 -24.23 0.54 51.98
C PHE A 14 -23.48 -0.12 50.82
N THR A 15 -24.11 -0.20 49.66
CA THR A 15 -23.38 -0.42 48.40
C THR A 15 -22.55 0.83 48.16
N ALA A 16 -21.26 0.77 48.51
CA ALA A 16 -20.28 1.71 48.01
C ALA A 16 -20.26 1.56 46.49
N GLN A 17 -21.00 2.43 45.80
CA GLN A 17 -20.98 2.51 44.36
C GLN A 17 -19.61 3.07 44.01
N ALA A 18 -18.67 2.17 43.69
CA ALA A 18 -17.35 2.55 43.22
C ALA A 18 -17.57 3.44 42.00
N GLN A 19 -17.32 4.74 42.18
CA GLN A 19 -17.39 5.70 41.11
C GLN A 19 -16.34 5.26 40.11
N ALA A 20 -16.79 4.83 38.92
CA ALA A 20 -15.88 4.43 37.86
C ALA A 20 -14.81 5.52 37.72
N PRO A 21 -13.51 5.17 37.68
CA PRO A 21 -12.45 6.17 37.62
C PRO A 21 -12.77 7.15 36.49
N ALA A 22 -12.64 8.45 36.78
CA ALA A 22 -12.88 9.49 35.80
C ALA A 22 -11.96 9.24 34.59
N CYS A 23 -12.57 8.97 33.45
CA CYS A 23 -11.88 8.65 32.22
C CYS A 23 -11.84 9.91 31.35
N ASP A 24 -10.65 10.31 30.90
CA ASP A 24 -10.53 11.48 30.04
C ASP A 24 -11.23 11.22 28.71
N THR A 25 -11.90 12.22 28.15
CA THR A 25 -12.48 12.09 26.81
C THR A 25 -11.43 12.37 25.75
N PHE A 26 -11.30 11.48 24.76
CA PHE A 26 -10.48 11.75 23.59
C PHE A 26 -10.98 12.96 22.79
N THR A 27 -10.05 13.87 22.48
CA THR A 27 -10.26 15.04 21.63
C THR A 27 -9.00 15.26 20.79
N SER A 28 -9.03 16.14 19.79
CA SER A 28 -7.80 16.52 19.07
C SER A 28 -6.73 17.13 19.98
N ALA A 29 -7.10 17.79 21.08
CA ALA A 29 -6.14 18.33 22.04
C ALA A 29 -5.29 17.24 22.70
N TYR A 30 -5.83 16.02 22.84
CA TYR A 30 -5.08 14.87 23.35
C TYR A 30 -3.86 14.52 22.48
N LEU A 31 -3.96 14.73 21.16
CA LEU A 31 -2.90 14.38 20.20
C LEU A 31 -1.76 15.41 20.15
N GLN A 32 -1.99 16.65 20.59
CA GLN A 32 -1.03 17.74 20.51
C GLN A 32 0.34 17.41 21.13
N PRO A 33 0.46 16.90 22.37
CA PRO A 33 1.76 16.60 22.97
C PRO A 33 2.53 15.46 22.28
N PHE A 34 1.83 14.65 21.46
CA PHE A 34 2.40 13.51 20.72
C PHE A 34 2.53 13.80 19.23
N THR A 35 2.30 15.05 18.82
CA THR A 35 2.43 15.51 17.43
C THR A 35 3.75 16.24 17.26
N HIS A 36 4.52 15.80 16.27
CA HIS A 36 5.83 16.35 15.96
C HIS A 36 5.90 16.75 14.49
N HIS A 37 6.13 18.04 14.23
CA HIS A 37 6.23 18.57 12.87
C HIS A 37 7.63 18.41 12.28
N PHE A 38 7.69 18.36 10.95
CA PHE A 38 8.95 18.36 10.20
C PHE A 38 8.75 18.86 8.77
N SER A 39 9.84 19.27 8.12
CA SER A 39 9.87 19.69 6.72
C SER A 39 10.78 18.77 5.89
N ILE A 40 10.64 18.82 4.57
CA ILE A 40 11.60 18.25 3.63
C ILE A 40 12.23 19.41 2.87
N GLU A 41 13.51 19.68 3.14
CA GLU A 41 14.25 20.75 2.47
C GLU A 41 15.48 20.16 1.80
N ASN A 42 15.69 20.50 0.53
CA ASN A 42 16.81 19.98 -0.28
C ASN A 42 16.93 18.45 -0.21
N GLY A 43 15.80 17.74 -0.23
CA GLY A 43 15.73 16.28 -0.16
C GLY A 43 16.05 15.67 1.21
N ARG A 44 16.08 16.48 2.28
CA ARG A 44 16.42 16.01 3.64
C ARG A 44 15.27 16.31 4.60
N LEU A 45 14.92 15.33 5.42
CA LEU A 45 13.93 15.52 6.49
C LEU A 45 14.55 16.28 7.67
N ASN A 46 13.93 17.39 8.07
CA ASN A 46 14.38 18.30 9.14
C ASN A 46 13.28 18.54 10.18
N GLY A 47 13.63 18.54 11.46
CA GLY A 47 12.68 18.79 12.57
C GLY A 47 12.46 17.58 13.50
N PRO A 48 11.74 17.77 14.61
CA PRO A 48 11.54 16.73 15.62
C PRO A 48 10.80 15.49 15.09
N GLY A 49 9.78 15.67 14.23
CA GLY A 49 9.06 14.54 13.63
C GLY A 49 9.97 13.68 12.75
N ALA A 50 10.90 14.31 12.02
CA ALA A 50 11.90 13.60 11.24
C ALA A 50 12.83 12.75 12.12
N GLY A 51 13.23 13.28 13.29
CA GLY A 51 14.05 12.54 14.27
C GLY A 51 13.36 11.27 14.76
N ARG A 52 12.09 11.38 15.19
CA ARG A 52 11.27 10.26 15.63
C ARG A 52 11.09 9.20 14.55
N LEU A 53 10.76 9.61 13.33
CA LEU A 53 10.58 8.70 12.21
C LEU A 53 11.89 7.95 11.88
N LYS A 54 13.01 8.67 11.83
CA LYS A 54 14.34 8.07 11.58
C LYS A 54 14.74 7.08 12.66
N GLU A 55 14.46 7.39 13.93
CA GLU A 55 14.70 6.50 15.07
C GLU A 55 13.87 5.21 14.96
N ALA A 56 12.59 5.31 14.64
CA ALA A 56 11.73 4.15 14.44
C ALA A 56 12.23 3.26 13.29
N ILE A 57 12.63 3.86 12.16
CA ILE A 57 13.20 3.13 11.01
C ILE A 57 14.52 2.43 11.38
N ALA A 58 15.40 3.12 12.13
CA ALA A 58 16.72 2.57 12.46
C ALA A 58 16.61 1.23 13.20
N HIS A 59 15.60 1.11 14.05
CA HIS A 59 15.42 -0.04 14.92
C HIS A 59 14.35 -1.05 14.48
N SER A 60 13.73 -0.87 13.32
CA SER A 60 12.77 -1.82 12.80
C SER A 60 13.36 -2.65 11.68
N GLN A 61 13.07 -3.94 11.62
CA GLN A 61 13.40 -4.79 10.48
C GLN A 61 12.56 -4.40 9.27
N PHE A 62 11.27 -4.17 9.47
CA PHE A 62 10.36 -3.76 8.41
C PHE A 62 9.84 -2.35 8.68
N THR A 63 9.78 -1.52 7.66
CA THR A 63 9.07 -0.24 7.72
C THR A 63 7.98 -0.26 6.67
N VAL A 64 6.73 -0.10 7.09
CA VAL A 64 5.55 -0.12 6.24
C VAL A 64 4.97 1.28 6.18
N LEU A 65 5.10 1.92 5.02
CA LEU A 65 4.45 3.17 4.70
C LEU A 65 3.11 2.87 4.03
N GLY A 66 2.04 3.00 4.82
CA GLY A 66 0.66 2.88 4.37
C GLY A 66 0.18 4.16 3.71
N GLU A 67 0.11 4.18 2.40
CA GLU A 67 -0.22 5.37 1.60
C GLU A 67 -1.69 5.46 1.15
N TYR A 68 -2.12 6.66 0.79
CA TYR A 68 -3.12 6.82 -0.25
C TYR A 68 -2.40 7.06 -1.58
N HIS A 69 -2.92 6.48 -2.67
CA HIS A 69 -2.28 6.53 -3.97
C HIS A 69 -2.28 7.94 -4.57
N TYR A 70 -1.41 8.15 -5.57
CA TYR A 70 -1.31 9.38 -6.36
C TYR A 70 -0.88 10.63 -5.57
N SER A 71 -0.24 10.46 -4.41
CA SER A 71 0.23 11.57 -3.58
C SER A 71 1.59 12.09 -4.00
N ARG A 72 1.65 13.36 -4.44
CA ARG A 72 2.91 14.06 -4.71
C ARG A 72 3.80 14.13 -3.47
N GLN A 73 3.22 14.48 -2.32
CA GLN A 73 4.00 14.63 -1.08
C GLN A 73 4.57 13.29 -0.60
N LEU A 74 3.83 12.18 -0.71
CA LEU A 74 4.35 10.87 -0.31
C LEU A 74 5.46 10.37 -1.22
N SER A 75 5.45 10.74 -2.50
CA SER A 75 6.57 10.46 -3.43
C SER A 75 7.82 11.26 -3.07
N HIS A 76 7.68 12.54 -2.71
CA HIS A 76 8.78 13.34 -2.16
C HIS A 76 9.33 12.78 -0.84
N LEU A 77 8.46 12.37 0.08
CA LEU A 77 8.84 11.72 1.33
C LEU A 77 9.61 10.42 1.06
N THR A 78 9.09 9.57 0.18
CA THR A 78 9.70 8.30 -0.20
C THR A 78 11.13 8.53 -0.68
N LYS A 79 11.32 9.44 -1.65
CA LYS A 79 12.65 9.84 -2.15
C LYS A 79 13.58 10.32 -1.03
N ALA A 80 13.07 11.14 -0.11
CA ALA A 80 13.86 11.71 0.98
C ALA A 80 14.21 10.69 2.10
N LEU A 81 13.40 9.63 2.25
CA LEU A 81 13.64 8.55 3.21
C LEU A 81 14.67 7.52 2.72
N LEU A 82 14.74 7.26 1.41
CA LEU A 82 15.60 6.21 0.84
C LEU A 82 17.08 6.30 1.28
N PRO A 83 17.76 7.47 1.31
CA PRO A 83 19.13 7.55 1.81
C PRO A 83 19.27 7.13 3.28
N TRP A 84 18.27 7.46 4.11
CA TRP A 84 18.29 7.06 5.53
C TRP A 84 18.02 5.56 5.68
N LEU A 85 17.05 5.02 4.96
CA LEU A 85 16.79 3.57 4.90
C LEU A 85 18.05 2.79 4.48
N GLN A 86 18.74 3.25 3.45
CA GLN A 86 19.99 2.65 2.97
C GLN A 86 21.08 2.66 4.06
N ARG A 87 21.24 3.77 4.79
CA ARG A 87 22.15 3.86 5.95
C ARG A 87 21.76 2.91 7.08
N CYS A 88 20.47 2.67 7.27
CA CYS A 88 19.92 1.74 8.25
C CYS A 88 19.91 0.28 7.75
N ALA A 89 20.73 -0.06 6.75
CA ALA A 89 20.89 -1.39 6.17
C ALA A 89 19.67 -1.97 5.43
N TYR A 90 18.70 -1.14 5.06
CA TYR A 90 17.66 -1.57 4.13
C TYR A 90 18.26 -1.70 2.72
N ARG A 91 17.95 -2.82 2.06
CA ARG A 91 18.39 -3.12 0.69
C ARG A 91 17.24 -3.54 -0.22
N HIS A 92 16.05 -3.73 0.34
CA HIS A 92 14.88 -4.19 -0.39
C HIS A 92 13.76 -3.18 -0.24
N PHE A 93 13.12 -2.86 -1.36
CA PHE A 93 12.00 -1.94 -1.45
C PHE A 93 10.81 -2.66 -2.08
N ALA A 94 9.85 -3.03 -1.25
CA ALA A 94 8.63 -3.69 -1.68
C ALA A 94 7.54 -2.66 -2.00
N VAL A 95 6.87 -2.84 -3.14
CA VAL A 95 5.87 -1.93 -3.70
C VAL A 95 4.63 -2.68 -4.17
N GLU A 96 3.48 -2.00 -4.18
CA GLU A 96 2.17 -2.55 -4.56
C GLU A 96 1.99 -2.66 -6.09
N VAL A 97 2.86 -3.42 -6.73
CA VAL A 97 2.75 -3.77 -8.15
C VAL A 97 3.06 -5.25 -8.33
N GLY A 98 2.72 -5.79 -9.49
CA GLY A 98 3.03 -7.17 -9.84
C GLY A 98 4.53 -7.50 -9.83
N PRO A 99 4.91 -8.76 -9.59
CA PRO A 99 6.31 -9.18 -9.52
C PRO A 99 7.10 -8.92 -10.80
N TYR A 100 6.49 -9.02 -11.99
CA TYR A 100 7.14 -8.73 -13.27
C TYR A 100 7.11 -7.24 -13.60
N SER A 101 6.03 -6.54 -13.25
CA SER A 101 6.01 -5.07 -13.27
C SER A 101 7.17 -4.47 -12.47
N ALA A 102 7.45 -4.99 -11.27
CA ALA A 102 8.61 -4.56 -10.47
C ALA A 102 9.97 -4.84 -11.14
N ARG A 103 10.12 -5.95 -11.86
CA ARG A 103 11.35 -6.24 -12.64
C ARG A 103 11.51 -5.25 -13.80
N ILE A 104 10.43 -4.93 -14.49
CA ILE A 104 10.42 -3.93 -15.56
C ILE A 104 10.82 -2.56 -14.99
N LEU A 105 10.23 -2.13 -13.87
CA LEU A 105 10.61 -0.89 -13.19
C LEU A 105 12.10 -0.87 -12.81
N GLN A 106 12.62 -1.99 -12.28
CA GLN A 106 14.04 -2.13 -11.95
C GLN A 106 14.93 -1.99 -13.18
N ARG A 107 14.53 -2.55 -14.33
CA ARG A 107 15.25 -2.45 -15.60
C ARG A 107 15.19 -1.05 -16.22
N LEU A 108 14.01 -0.43 -16.22
CA LEU A 108 13.81 0.94 -16.73
C LEU A 108 14.64 1.97 -15.95
N SER A 109 14.83 1.73 -14.64
CA SER A 109 15.59 2.60 -13.75
C SER A 109 17.07 2.22 -13.58
N ALA A 110 17.57 1.23 -14.32
CA ALA A 110 18.96 0.76 -14.22
C ALA A 110 19.99 1.88 -14.52
N GLU A 111 19.61 2.86 -15.34
CA GLU A 111 20.32 4.12 -15.53
C GLU A 111 19.47 5.24 -14.90
N PRO A 112 19.75 5.65 -13.65
CA PRO A 112 18.87 6.52 -12.87
C PRO A 112 18.47 7.80 -13.59
N GLU A 113 19.39 8.42 -14.34
CA GLU A 113 19.18 9.64 -15.12
C GLU A 113 18.23 9.46 -16.31
N LYS A 114 18.05 8.23 -16.81
CA LYS A 114 17.11 7.90 -17.89
C LYS A 114 15.75 7.43 -17.40
N THR A 115 15.60 7.17 -16.09
CA THR A 115 14.38 6.59 -15.50
C THR A 115 13.12 7.36 -15.90
N ALA A 116 13.13 8.69 -15.73
CA ALA A 116 11.95 9.51 -16.02
C ALA A 116 11.58 9.48 -17.51
N ALA A 117 12.57 9.54 -18.41
CA ALA A 117 12.33 9.49 -19.84
C ALA A 117 11.78 8.13 -20.28
N ARG A 118 12.37 7.03 -19.79
CA ARG A 118 11.97 5.65 -20.11
C ARG A 118 10.59 5.30 -19.57
N LEU A 119 10.30 5.71 -18.34
CA LEU A 119 8.97 5.49 -17.75
C LEU A 119 7.91 6.32 -18.49
N ARG A 120 8.26 7.54 -18.91
CA ARG A 120 7.39 8.37 -19.76
C ARG A 120 7.11 7.76 -21.12
N GLU A 121 8.13 7.20 -21.76
CA GLU A 121 7.99 6.49 -23.02
C GLU A 121 7.07 5.26 -22.86
N LEU A 122 7.30 4.43 -21.84
CA LEU A 122 6.46 3.27 -21.54
C LEU A 122 5.01 3.70 -21.33
N ASN A 123 4.76 4.64 -20.41
CA ASN A 123 3.41 5.04 -20.06
C ASN A 123 2.71 5.70 -21.25
N THR A 124 3.39 6.57 -22.01
CA THR A 124 2.83 7.17 -23.24
C THR A 124 2.44 6.12 -24.28
N TYR A 125 3.26 5.08 -24.46
CA TYR A 125 2.97 4.01 -25.40
C TYR A 125 1.67 3.28 -25.03
N TYR A 126 1.45 2.97 -23.76
CA TYR A 126 0.27 2.20 -23.34
C TYR A 126 -0.96 3.08 -23.10
N THR A 127 -0.84 4.30 -22.56
CA THR A 127 -1.98 5.19 -22.32
C THR A 127 -2.61 5.73 -23.62
N SER A 128 -1.88 5.71 -24.73
CA SER A 128 -2.47 6.00 -26.06
C SER A 128 -3.46 4.94 -26.55
N ARG A 129 -3.53 3.77 -25.87
CA ARG A 129 -4.35 2.61 -26.26
C ARG A 129 -5.27 2.13 -25.15
N TYR A 130 -4.81 2.22 -23.90
CA TYR A 130 -5.45 1.76 -22.67
C TYR A 130 -5.16 2.76 -21.54
N ASP A 131 -5.06 2.29 -20.29
CA ASP A 131 -4.41 2.99 -19.19
C ASP A 131 -2.93 2.53 -19.03
N THR A 132 -2.25 3.04 -18.01
CA THR A 132 -0.89 2.65 -17.65
C THR A 132 -0.81 1.16 -17.27
N PRO A 133 0.24 0.44 -17.71
CA PRO A 133 0.37 -0.99 -17.50
C PRO A 133 0.90 -1.34 -16.10
N ILE A 134 1.51 -0.36 -15.41
CA ILE A 134 2.07 -0.48 -14.06
C ILE A 134 1.44 0.61 -13.20
N PRO A 135 0.58 0.25 -12.22
CA PRO A 135 -0.16 1.22 -11.43
C PRO A 135 0.79 1.94 -10.47
N PHE A 136 0.47 3.18 -10.13
CA PHE A 136 1.20 4.00 -9.16
C PHE A 136 2.65 4.36 -9.57
N PHE A 137 2.97 4.25 -10.85
CA PHE A 137 4.25 4.66 -11.45
C PHE A 137 4.03 5.54 -12.70
N ASP A 138 2.89 6.22 -12.71
CA ASP A 138 2.41 7.13 -13.74
C ASP A 138 2.63 8.60 -13.38
N GLY A 139 3.22 8.89 -12.21
CA GLY A 139 3.65 10.21 -11.79
C GLY A 139 5.13 10.53 -12.10
N VAL A 140 5.44 11.79 -12.32
CA VAL A 140 6.83 12.29 -12.45
C VAL A 140 7.57 12.07 -11.14
N GLU A 141 6.92 12.31 -10.00
CA GLU A 141 7.51 12.12 -8.68
C GLU A 141 7.78 10.64 -8.36
N ASP A 142 7.01 9.70 -8.92
CA ASP A 142 7.28 8.26 -8.79
C ASP A 142 8.57 7.89 -9.49
N ALA A 143 8.74 8.37 -10.72
CA ALA A 143 9.97 8.17 -11.49
C ALA A 143 11.19 8.68 -10.72
N GLN A 144 11.05 9.78 -9.98
CA GLN A 144 12.14 10.35 -9.19
C GLN A 144 12.52 9.50 -7.97
N PHE A 145 11.56 8.96 -7.21
CA PHE A 145 11.91 8.08 -6.11
C PHE A 145 12.40 6.72 -6.60
N LEU A 146 11.88 6.24 -7.74
CA LEU A 146 12.34 5.01 -8.38
C LEU A 146 13.80 5.12 -8.79
N ALA A 147 14.16 6.21 -9.48
CA ALA A 147 15.55 6.51 -9.84
C ALA A 147 16.45 6.57 -8.60
N ALA A 148 15.98 7.22 -7.53
CA ALA A 148 16.73 7.31 -6.27
C ALA A 148 16.92 5.93 -5.61
N ALA A 149 15.89 5.07 -5.63
CA ALA A 149 15.96 3.73 -5.07
C ALA A 149 17.01 2.88 -5.78
N THR A 150 16.99 2.85 -7.12
CA THR A 150 17.95 2.09 -7.91
C THR A 150 19.36 2.66 -7.79
N ASN A 151 19.53 3.99 -7.81
CA ASN A 151 20.83 4.64 -7.56
C ASN A 151 21.43 4.29 -6.19
N LEU A 152 20.58 4.06 -5.18
CA LEU A 152 21.00 3.65 -3.83
C LEU A 152 21.16 2.12 -3.69
N GLY A 153 20.96 1.36 -4.77
CA GLY A 153 21.12 -0.09 -4.81
C GLY A 153 19.99 -0.87 -4.13
N PHE A 154 18.79 -0.30 -4.04
CA PHE A 154 17.62 -1.05 -3.59
C PHE A 154 17.18 -2.06 -4.65
N GLN A 155 16.82 -3.25 -4.19
CA GLN A 155 16.13 -4.26 -5.00
C GLN A 155 14.63 -4.12 -4.82
N LEU A 156 13.91 -3.94 -5.92
CA LEU A 156 12.45 -3.83 -5.93
C LEU A 156 11.78 -5.20 -5.77
N TRP A 157 10.79 -5.28 -4.89
CA TRP A 157 9.91 -6.44 -4.75
C TRP A 157 8.49 -6.04 -5.15
N GLY A 158 7.97 -6.61 -6.24
CA GLY A 158 6.56 -6.51 -6.57
C GLY A 158 5.75 -7.43 -5.67
N LEU A 159 4.79 -6.87 -4.94
CA LEU A 159 3.95 -7.63 -4.02
C LEU A 159 2.64 -8.06 -4.64
N ASP A 160 2.01 -7.26 -5.47
CA ASP A 160 0.63 -7.49 -5.87
C ASP A 160 0.49 -8.47 -7.05
N GLN A 161 -0.75 -8.67 -7.51
CA GLN A 161 -1.02 -9.17 -8.84
C GLN A 161 -0.53 -8.19 -9.91
N GLU A 162 -0.35 -8.68 -11.14
CA GLU A 162 -0.12 -7.79 -12.27
C GLU A 162 -1.39 -6.95 -12.51
N PHE A 163 -1.24 -5.75 -13.08
CA PHE A 163 -2.37 -4.85 -13.23
C PHE A 163 -3.28 -5.25 -14.39
N VAL A 164 -4.53 -4.80 -14.35
CA VAL A 164 -5.56 -5.11 -15.35
C VAL A 164 -5.09 -4.78 -16.77
N TYR A 165 -4.33 -3.69 -16.96
CA TYR A 165 -3.79 -3.24 -18.25
C TYR A 165 -2.36 -3.71 -18.55
N SER A 166 -1.77 -4.55 -17.70
CA SER A 166 -0.44 -5.13 -17.94
C SER A 166 -0.32 -6.19 -19.05
N PRO A 167 -1.39 -6.90 -19.52
CA PRO A 167 -1.20 -8.01 -20.46
C PRO A 167 -0.45 -7.68 -21.76
N PRO A 168 -0.70 -6.55 -22.45
CA PRO A 168 0.07 -6.18 -23.64
C PRO A 168 1.54 -5.84 -23.35
N MET A 169 1.85 -5.40 -22.13
CA MET A 169 3.23 -5.19 -21.68
C MET A 169 3.93 -6.52 -21.42
N LEU A 170 3.26 -7.44 -20.73
CA LEU A 170 3.82 -8.75 -20.40
C LEU A 170 3.89 -9.69 -21.61
N SER A 171 3.02 -9.52 -22.62
CA SER A 171 3.15 -10.21 -23.92
C SER A 171 4.39 -9.72 -24.69
N ALA A 172 4.76 -8.44 -24.55
CA ALA A 172 5.99 -7.90 -25.10
C ALA A 172 7.24 -8.45 -24.39
N GLU A 173 7.20 -8.64 -23.07
CA GLU A 173 8.27 -9.33 -22.33
C GLU A 173 8.45 -10.77 -22.79
N LEU A 174 7.37 -11.51 -23.04
CA LEU A 174 7.44 -12.86 -23.59
C LEU A 174 8.14 -12.89 -24.96
N LEU A 175 7.82 -11.94 -25.84
CA LEU A 175 8.49 -11.81 -27.13
C LEU A 175 9.98 -11.44 -26.97
N HIS A 176 10.31 -10.54 -26.05
CA HIS A 176 11.71 -10.19 -25.76
C HIS A 176 12.51 -11.41 -25.29
N LEU A 177 11.94 -12.25 -24.42
CA LEU A 177 12.57 -13.51 -23.98
C LEU A 177 12.73 -14.53 -25.13
N ALA A 178 12.00 -14.36 -26.23
CA ALA A 178 12.09 -15.19 -27.41
C ALA A 178 13.13 -14.72 -28.44
N GLU A 179 13.83 -13.61 -28.18
CA GLU A 179 14.85 -13.08 -29.09
C GLU A 179 15.89 -14.14 -29.47
N GLY A 180 16.14 -14.27 -30.78
CA GLY A 180 17.10 -15.24 -31.32
C GLY A 180 16.60 -16.68 -31.43
N ARG A 181 15.37 -16.99 -31.00
CA ARG A 181 14.78 -18.31 -31.22
C ARG A 181 14.40 -18.53 -32.70
N PRO A 182 14.44 -19.78 -33.20
CA PRO A 182 14.01 -20.10 -34.58
C PRO A 182 12.54 -19.78 -34.87
N ASP A 183 11.68 -19.79 -33.86
CA ASP A 183 10.23 -19.57 -33.92
C ASP A 183 9.82 -18.12 -33.55
N HIS A 184 10.77 -17.17 -33.52
CA HIS A 184 10.51 -15.79 -33.11
C HIS A 184 9.41 -15.11 -33.94
N ALA A 185 9.40 -15.30 -35.27
CA ALA A 185 8.41 -14.68 -36.14
C ALA A 185 6.99 -15.19 -35.87
N GLU A 186 6.86 -16.47 -35.56
CA GLU A 186 5.61 -17.11 -35.18
C GLU A 186 5.12 -16.63 -33.81
N ILE A 187 6.04 -16.45 -32.85
CA ILE A 187 5.75 -15.87 -31.53
C ILE A 187 5.30 -14.41 -31.67
N GLU A 188 5.96 -13.62 -32.51
CA GLU A 188 5.59 -12.25 -32.80
C GLU A 188 4.17 -12.16 -33.39
N ALA A 189 3.86 -13.01 -34.37
CA ALA A 189 2.51 -13.08 -34.93
C ALA A 189 1.44 -13.48 -33.89
N ALA A 190 1.76 -14.45 -33.02
CA ALA A 190 0.88 -14.86 -31.93
C ALA A 190 0.67 -13.73 -30.89
N LYS A 191 1.72 -12.97 -30.58
CA LYS A 191 1.63 -11.78 -29.71
C LYS A 191 0.73 -10.72 -30.32
N VAL A 192 0.88 -10.39 -31.60
CA VAL A 192 0.03 -9.39 -32.28
C VAL A 192 -1.44 -9.82 -32.24
N ALA A 193 -1.72 -11.09 -32.47
CA ALA A 193 -3.07 -11.64 -32.35
C ALA A 193 -3.61 -11.55 -30.91
N PHE A 194 -2.77 -11.85 -29.91
CA PHE A 194 -3.12 -11.73 -28.49
C PHE A 194 -3.43 -10.28 -28.07
N ASP A 195 -2.60 -9.32 -28.49
CA ASP A 195 -2.84 -7.91 -28.16
C ASP A 195 -4.14 -7.40 -28.80
N SER A 196 -4.44 -7.82 -30.04
CA SER A 196 -5.69 -7.50 -30.72
C SER A 196 -6.90 -8.09 -30.00
N LEU A 197 -6.79 -9.34 -29.51
CA LEU A 197 -7.80 -9.96 -28.67
C LEU A 197 -8.00 -9.14 -27.39
N PHE A 198 -6.92 -8.80 -26.69
CA PHE A 198 -7.00 -8.03 -25.45
C PHE A 198 -7.69 -6.68 -25.67
N SER A 199 -7.34 -5.95 -26.74
CA SER A 199 -8.03 -4.69 -27.09
C SER A 199 -9.53 -4.88 -27.27
N HIS A 200 -9.92 -5.93 -28.00
CA HIS A 200 -11.32 -6.21 -28.28
C HIS A 200 -12.10 -6.54 -26.99
N LEU A 201 -11.52 -7.39 -26.12
CA LEU A 201 -12.16 -7.74 -24.86
C LEU A 201 -12.23 -6.55 -23.90
N GLN A 202 -11.21 -5.68 -23.88
CA GLN A 202 -11.21 -4.48 -23.04
C GLN A 202 -12.30 -3.51 -23.49
N GLN A 203 -12.40 -3.24 -24.79
CA GLN A 203 -13.45 -2.38 -25.33
C GLN A 203 -14.85 -2.88 -24.94
N LYS A 204 -15.07 -4.20 -24.99
CA LYS A 204 -16.32 -4.83 -24.57
C LYS A 204 -16.56 -4.74 -23.05
N ASP A 205 -15.51 -4.76 -22.24
CA ASP A 205 -15.61 -4.52 -20.79
C ASP A 205 -16.00 -3.08 -20.48
N ASP A 206 -15.41 -2.12 -21.20
CA ASP A 206 -15.69 -0.69 -21.07
C ASP A 206 -17.15 -0.32 -21.42
N GLU A 207 -17.85 -1.15 -22.21
CA GLU A 207 -19.30 -1.02 -22.46
C GLU A 207 -20.15 -1.26 -21.19
N GLY A 208 -19.54 -1.73 -20.09
CA GLY A 208 -20.19 -1.89 -18.79
C GLY A 208 -21.23 -3.01 -18.77
N ILE A 209 -21.06 -4.03 -19.62
CA ILE A 209 -22.00 -5.15 -19.73
C ILE A 209 -22.03 -5.90 -18.40
N LYS A 210 -23.18 -5.87 -17.71
CA LYS A 210 -23.34 -6.49 -16.40
C LYS A 210 -23.03 -7.99 -16.46
N GLY A 211 -22.08 -8.42 -15.62
CA GLY A 211 -21.68 -9.82 -15.51
C GLY A 211 -20.81 -10.30 -16.68
N TYR A 212 -20.30 -9.39 -17.51
CA TYR A 212 -19.22 -9.70 -18.41
C TYR A 212 -17.97 -10.11 -17.62
N ARG A 213 -17.21 -11.04 -18.19
CA ARG A 213 -16.06 -11.69 -17.53
C ARG A 213 -14.89 -11.69 -18.51
N MET A 214 -14.36 -10.50 -18.77
CA MET A 214 -13.26 -10.28 -19.70
C MET A 214 -12.10 -11.26 -19.48
N PHE A 215 -11.66 -11.42 -18.22
CA PHE A 215 -10.53 -12.29 -17.89
C PHE A 215 -10.80 -13.78 -18.02
N LYS A 216 -12.06 -14.21 -17.88
CA LYS A 216 -12.44 -15.58 -18.21
C LYS A 216 -12.32 -15.82 -19.71
N GLU A 217 -12.89 -14.93 -20.51
CA GLU A 217 -12.82 -15.01 -21.98
C GLU A 217 -11.36 -14.98 -22.45
N LEU A 218 -10.54 -14.06 -21.93
CA LEU A 218 -9.11 -13.97 -22.22
C LEU A 218 -8.35 -15.26 -21.86
N THR A 219 -8.63 -15.85 -20.70
CA THR A 219 -7.96 -17.07 -20.22
C THR A 219 -8.30 -18.30 -21.06
N GLU A 220 -9.56 -18.43 -21.48
CA GLU A 220 -10.07 -19.59 -22.23
C GLU A 220 -9.86 -19.47 -23.75
N HIS A 221 -9.44 -18.29 -24.25
CA HIS A 221 -9.34 -18.04 -25.69
C HIS A 221 -8.21 -18.86 -26.37
N PRO A 222 -8.44 -19.43 -27.56
CA PRO A 222 -7.42 -20.16 -28.32
C PRO A 222 -6.17 -19.34 -28.66
N ILE A 223 -6.32 -18.03 -28.95
CA ILE A 223 -5.19 -17.13 -29.23
C ILE A 223 -4.25 -17.02 -28.03
N THR A 224 -4.80 -16.87 -26.82
CA THR A 224 -4.01 -16.85 -25.58
C THR A 224 -3.29 -18.18 -25.39
N SER A 225 -3.99 -19.30 -25.62
CA SER A 225 -3.39 -20.63 -25.52
C SER A 225 -2.26 -20.84 -26.53
N LEU A 226 -2.40 -20.33 -27.75
CA LEU A 226 -1.38 -20.38 -28.80
C LEU A 226 -0.13 -19.58 -28.41
N LEU A 227 -0.28 -18.34 -27.96
CA LEU A 227 0.86 -17.54 -27.52
C LEU A 227 1.63 -18.26 -26.39
N PHE A 228 0.92 -18.77 -25.39
CA PHE A 228 1.56 -19.42 -24.25
C PHE A 228 2.17 -20.78 -24.60
N SER A 229 1.69 -21.48 -25.64
CA SER A 229 2.22 -22.80 -26.01
C SER A 229 3.64 -22.76 -26.58
N TYR A 230 4.11 -21.60 -27.03
CA TYR A 230 5.50 -21.45 -27.48
C TYR A 230 6.52 -21.51 -26.34
N PHE A 231 6.07 -21.29 -25.09
CA PHE A 231 6.95 -21.30 -23.93
C PHE A 231 6.77 -22.62 -23.19
N GLY A 232 7.84 -23.43 -23.16
CA GLY A 232 7.86 -24.73 -22.49
C GLY A 232 8.34 -24.64 -21.03
N PRO A 233 8.44 -25.77 -20.32
CA PRO A 233 8.94 -25.81 -18.93
C PRO A 233 10.37 -25.28 -18.75
N GLU A 234 11.20 -25.39 -19.79
CA GLU A 234 12.59 -24.89 -19.79
C GLU A 234 12.66 -23.35 -19.89
N ASP A 235 11.62 -22.69 -20.41
CA ASP A 235 11.51 -21.23 -20.50
C ASP A 235 11.10 -20.65 -19.13
N THR A 236 11.91 -20.88 -18.09
CA THR A 236 11.52 -20.65 -16.68
C THR A 236 11.05 -19.23 -16.37
N GLU A 237 11.65 -18.20 -16.99
CA GLU A 237 11.21 -16.81 -16.82
C GLU A 237 9.87 -16.54 -17.51
N ALA A 238 9.69 -17.01 -18.74
CA ALA A 238 8.44 -16.89 -19.47
C ALA A 238 7.30 -17.65 -18.78
N GLN A 239 7.56 -18.86 -18.27
CA GLN A 239 6.61 -19.62 -17.44
C GLN A 239 6.20 -18.86 -16.19
N GLY A 240 7.14 -18.14 -15.60
CA GLY A 240 6.88 -17.27 -14.48
C GLY A 240 5.90 -16.14 -14.83
N ILE A 241 6.09 -15.46 -15.98
CA ILE A 241 5.18 -14.42 -16.48
C ILE A 241 3.78 -15.02 -16.74
N ILE A 242 3.72 -16.14 -17.46
CA ILE A 242 2.47 -16.84 -17.79
C ILE A 242 1.72 -17.23 -16.51
N THR A 243 2.43 -17.74 -15.50
CA THR A 243 1.84 -18.11 -14.21
C THR A 243 1.28 -16.89 -13.47
N ALA A 244 2.01 -15.78 -13.45
CA ALA A 244 1.55 -14.54 -12.82
C ALA A 244 0.33 -13.94 -13.54
N LEU A 245 0.31 -13.95 -14.88
CA LEU A 245 -0.84 -13.53 -15.68
C LEU A 245 -2.07 -14.38 -15.38
N ARG A 246 -1.95 -15.71 -15.43
CA ARG A 246 -3.07 -16.62 -15.10
C ARG A 246 -3.59 -16.42 -13.68
N LYS A 247 -2.69 -16.20 -12.71
CA LYS A 247 -3.07 -15.93 -11.32
C LYS A 247 -3.81 -14.60 -11.18
N THR A 248 -3.33 -13.57 -11.85
CA THR A 248 -3.93 -12.23 -11.91
C THR A 248 -5.34 -12.30 -12.49
N TRP A 249 -5.49 -12.97 -13.63
CA TRP A 249 -6.78 -13.11 -14.32
C TRP A 249 -7.79 -13.92 -13.50
N ASP A 250 -7.36 -14.97 -12.79
CA ASP A 250 -8.22 -15.70 -11.84
C ASP A 250 -8.71 -14.79 -10.69
N ILE A 251 -7.88 -13.86 -10.20
CA ILE A 251 -8.28 -12.94 -9.14
C ILE A 251 -9.28 -11.90 -9.65
N TYR A 252 -9.04 -11.29 -10.82
CA TYR A 252 -10.00 -10.36 -11.43
C TYR A 252 -11.33 -11.04 -11.78
N ASP A 253 -11.29 -12.22 -12.41
CA ASP A 253 -12.49 -12.98 -12.77
C ASP A 253 -13.37 -13.36 -11.55
N ARG A 254 -12.75 -13.56 -10.37
CA ARG A 254 -13.47 -13.80 -9.11
C ARG A 254 -14.14 -12.53 -8.57
N ASN A 255 -13.55 -11.36 -8.82
CA ASN A 255 -14.08 -10.07 -8.39
C ASN A 255 -15.44 -9.83 -9.04
N ASP A 256 -15.48 -10.01 -10.36
CA ASP A 256 -16.65 -9.72 -11.20
C ASP A 256 -17.78 -10.72 -10.98
N TYR A 257 -17.45 -11.98 -10.67
CA TYR A 257 -18.42 -13.07 -10.58
C TYR A 257 -18.98 -13.34 -9.18
N ARG A 258 -18.21 -13.10 -8.11
CA ARG A 258 -18.59 -13.56 -6.75
C ARG A 258 -19.04 -12.47 -5.78
N GLY A 259 -19.15 -11.22 -6.20
CA GLY A 259 -19.56 -10.13 -5.31
C GLY A 259 -18.47 -9.76 -4.28
N GLY A 260 -17.21 -9.70 -4.72
CA GLY A 260 -16.10 -9.17 -3.90
C GLY A 260 -15.23 -10.18 -3.14
N TYR A 261 -15.41 -11.50 -3.31
CA TYR A 261 -14.52 -12.51 -2.69
C TYR A 261 -13.11 -12.60 -3.33
N SER A 262 -12.78 -11.74 -4.29
CA SER A 262 -11.41 -11.62 -4.86
C SER A 262 -10.41 -11.09 -3.84
N HIS A 263 -10.85 -10.26 -2.89
CA HIS A 263 -9.96 -9.57 -1.96
C HIS A 263 -9.05 -10.53 -1.19
N ALA A 264 -9.62 -11.59 -0.59
CA ALA A 264 -8.83 -12.57 0.15
C ALA A 264 -7.82 -13.33 -0.73
N HIS A 265 -8.16 -13.57 -2.00
CA HIS A 265 -7.24 -14.20 -2.95
C HIS A 265 -6.10 -13.26 -3.36
N ARG A 266 -6.40 -11.97 -3.60
CA ARG A 266 -5.39 -10.92 -3.83
C ARG A 266 -4.45 -10.81 -2.64
N ILE A 267 -4.98 -10.69 -1.42
CA ILE A 267 -4.17 -10.61 -0.19
C ILE A 267 -3.30 -11.85 0.00
N SER A 268 -3.85 -13.04 -0.26
CA SER A 268 -3.06 -14.28 -0.21
C SER A 268 -1.90 -14.23 -1.21
N TYR A 269 -2.11 -13.70 -2.41
CA TYR A 269 -1.06 -13.55 -3.42
C TYR A 269 -0.02 -12.50 -3.02
N ILE A 270 -0.45 -11.35 -2.48
CA ILE A 270 0.45 -10.32 -1.91
C ILE A 270 1.41 -10.93 -0.88
N ARG A 271 0.87 -11.71 0.05
CA ARG A 271 1.66 -12.38 1.09
C ARG A 271 2.62 -13.42 0.52
N GLN A 272 2.19 -14.20 -0.48
CA GLN A 272 3.03 -15.18 -1.16
C GLN A 272 4.20 -14.51 -1.88
N ASN A 273 3.96 -13.41 -2.59
CA ASN A 273 5.01 -12.65 -3.28
C ASN A 273 6.01 -12.03 -2.29
N PHE A 274 5.54 -11.52 -1.14
CA PHE A 274 6.43 -11.05 -0.08
C PHE A 274 7.32 -12.20 0.45
N LEU A 275 6.70 -13.33 0.82
CA LEU A 275 7.42 -14.49 1.37
C LEU A 275 8.42 -15.07 0.36
N ALA A 276 8.04 -15.21 -0.91
CA ALA A 276 8.92 -15.71 -1.96
C ALA A 276 10.19 -14.86 -2.12
N ASN A 277 10.12 -13.55 -1.90
CA ASN A 277 11.29 -12.69 -1.89
C ASN A 277 12.04 -12.72 -0.56
N TYR A 278 11.32 -12.74 0.56
CA TYR A 278 11.91 -12.81 1.90
C TYR A 278 12.74 -14.08 2.13
N GLU A 279 12.23 -15.25 1.72
CA GLU A 279 12.90 -16.54 1.89
C GLU A 279 14.28 -16.59 1.22
N LYS A 280 14.50 -15.87 0.12
CA LYS A 280 15.81 -15.76 -0.55
C LYS A 280 16.90 -15.17 0.35
N PHE A 281 16.50 -14.40 1.37
CA PHE A 281 17.42 -13.67 2.26
C PHE A 281 17.18 -13.98 3.73
N ARG A 282 16.26 -14.90 4.07
CA ARG A 282 15.74 -15.12 5.43
C ARG A 282 16.81 -15.27 6.50
N GLU A 283 17.87 -16.01 6.22
CA GLU A 283 19.00 -16.21 7.14
C GLU A 283 19.66 -14.90 7.59
N LYS A 284 19.62 -13.86 6.74
CA LYS A 284 20.17 -12.53 7.04
C LYS A 284 19.17 -11.62 7.76
N LYS A 285 17.94 -12.07 8.02
CA LYS A 285 16.83 -11.28 8.58
C LYS A 285 16.74 -9.90 7.90
N PRO A 286 16.48 -9.88 6.57
CA PRO A 286 16.64 -8.69 5.75
C PRO A 286 15.74 -7.56 6.26
N LYS A 287 16.22 -6.31 6.12
CA LYS A 287 15.41 -5.13 6.35
C LYS A 287 14.73 -4.68 5.06
N VAL A 288 13.41 -4.50 5.10
CA VAL A 288 12.58 -4.23 3.91
C VAL A 288 11.73 -3.00 4.16
N PHE A 289 11.80 -2.06 3.23
CA PHE A 289 10.89 -0.93 3.18
C PHE A 289 9.70 -1.33 2.32
N VAL A 290 8.48 -1.18 2.83
CA VAL A 290 7.24 -1.57 2.16
C VAL A 290 6.41 -0.30 1.95
N LYS A 291 6.11 0.05 0.70
CA LYS A 291 5.18 1.14 0.35
C LYS A 291 3.95 0.50 -0.29
N ILE A 292 2.80 0.66 0.35
CA ILE A 292 1.56 -0.02 -0.01
C ILE A 292 0.36 0.80 0.46
N GLY A 293 -0.80 0.61 -0.14
CA GLY A 293 -2.06 1.21 0.28
C GLY A 293 -2.31 1.01 1.77
N ALA A 294 -2.80 2.05 2.43
CA ALA A 294 -2.82 2.14 3.90
C ALA A 294 -3.65 1.05 4.58
N LEU A 295 -4.60 0.43 3.88
CA LEU A 295 -5.38 -0.70 4.39
C LEU A 295 -4.55 -1.99 4.46
N HIS A 296 -3.65 -2.22 3.50
CA HIS A 296 -2.75 -3.37 3.49
C HIS A 296 -1.63 -3.27 4.54
N ALA A 297 -1.38 -2.05 5.03
CA ALA A 297 -0.30 -1.75 5.98
C ALA A 297 -0.65 -2.07 7.45
N ALA A 298 -1.90 -2.41 7.77
CA ALA A 298 -2.35 -2.67 9.13
C ALA A 298 -1.73 -3.96 9.72
N ARG A 299 -1.48 -3.97 11.04
CA ARG A 299 -0.95 -5.14 11.78
C ARG A 299 -1.99 -6.21 12.08
N GLY A 300 -3.24 -5.81 12.16
CA GLY A 300 -4.36 -6.60 12.63
C GLY A 300 -5.12 -7.28 11.51
N TYR A 301 -6.25 -7.85 11.91
CA TYR A 301 -7.21 -8.46 11.01
C TYR A 301 -8.15 -7.40 10.46
N GLU A 302 -8.18 -7.21 9.14
CA GLU A 302 -8.97 -6.18 8.50
C GLU A 302 -9.71 -6.75 7.29
N PHE A 303 -10.94 -6.31 7.06
CA PHE A 303 -11.78 -6.75 5.92
C PHE A 303 -11.86 -8.27 5.72
N GLY A 304 -11.80 -9.03 6.82
CA GLY A 304 -11.93 -10.49 6.76
C GLY A 304 -10.62 -11.24 6.51
N VAL A 305 -9.46 -10.57 6.51
CA VAL A 305 -8.15 -11.19 6.23
C VAL A 305 -6.99 -10.57 7.02
N TYR A 306 -5.92 -11.35 7.18
CA TYR A 306 -4.63 -10.85 7.66
C TYR A 306 -3.76 -10.48 6.46
N ASP A 307 -3.44 -9.20 6.32
CA ASP A 307 -2.70 -8.68 5.15
C ASP A 307 -1.18 -8.76 5.31
N VAL A 308 -0.43 -8.16 4.39
CA VAL A 308 1.03 -8.08 4.40
C VAL A 308 1.56 -7.25 5.57
N GLY A 309 0.83 -6.22 6.03
CA GLY A 309 1.15 -5.49 7.25
C GLY A 309 1.21 -6.44 8.45
N ASN A 310 0.19 -7.30 8.62
CA ASN A 310 0.21 -8.34 9.63
C ASN A 310 1.36 -9.34 9.42
N LEU A 311 1.58 -9.79 8.18
CA LEU A 311 2.67 -10.73 7.87
C LEU A 311 4.03 -10.21 8.35
N VAL A 312 4.39 -8.97 8.00
CA VAL A 312 5.71 -8.43 8.36
C VAL A 312 5.83 -8.14 9.85
N TYR A 313 4.71 -7.83 10.51
CA TYR A 313 4.65 -7.71 11.97
C TYR A 313 4.97 -9.05 12.66
N GLU A 314 4.33 -10.14 12.24
CA GLU A 314 4.59 -11.48 12.80
C GLU A 314 6.00 -12.00 12.47
N LEU A 315 6.50 -11.75 11.25
CA LEU A 315 7.87 -12.09 10.87
C LEU A 315 8.91 -11.34 11.71
N ALA A 316 8.69 -10.04 11.96
CA ALA A 316 9.60 -9.27 12.82
C ALA A 316 9.68 -9.86 14.22
N ARG A 317 8.53 -10.19 14.82
CA ARG A 317 8.46 -10.78 16.15
C ARG A 317 9.12 -12.15 16.21
N THR A 318 8.89 -12.99 15.21
CA THR A 318 9.56 -14.30 15.07
C THR A 318 11.08 -14.18 14.99
N ASN A 319 11.58 -13.03 14.51
CA ASN A 319 13.00 -12.74 14.41
C ASN A 319 13.59 -12.03 15.64
N ASP A 320 12.83 -11.86 16.72
CA ASP A 320 13.17 -11.02 17.89
C ASP A 320 13.44 -9.56 17.51
N SER A 321 12.67 -9.05 16.54
CA SER A 321 12.76 -7.70 16.01
C SER A 321 11.39 -7.01 16.03
N ARG A 322 11.31 -5.83 15.43
CA ARG A 322 10.08 -5.03 15.32
C ARG A 322 9.83 -4.53 13.91
N SER A 323 8.57 -4.21 13.62
CA SER A 323 8.15 -3.51 12.41
C SER A 323 7.60 -2.13 12.76
N CYS A 324 7.91 -1.13 11.94
CA CYS A 324 7.36 0.23 12.02
C CYS A 324 6.20 0.37 11.02
N HIS A 325 5.00 0.71 11.48
CA HIS A 325 3.80 0.85 10.65
C HIS A 325 3.29 2.29 10.68
N ILE A 326 3.16 2.91 9.51
CA ILE A 326 2.81 4.32 9.35
C ILE A 326 1.52 4.41 8.54
N TYR A 327 0.49 5.04 9.08
CA TYR A 327 -0.74 5.35 8.35
C TYR A 327 -0.71 6.80 7.87
N THR A 328 -0.92 7.04 6.59
CA THR A 328 -0.91 8.40 6.03
C THR A 328 -2.31 9.01 5.95
N LEU A 329 -2.38 10.32 6.13
CA LEU A 329 -3.57 11.14 5.94
C LEU A 329 -3.16 12.44 5.25
N SER A 330 -4.12 13.09 4.58
CA SER A 330 -4.02 14.49 4.19
C SER A 330 -4.96 15.34 5.04
N ARG A 331 -4.70 16.65 5.13
CA ARG A 331 -5.74 17.60 5.56
C ARG A 331 -6.03 18.56 4.43
N TYR A 332 -4.97 19.18 3.97
CA TYR A 332 -5.00 20.13 2.88
C TYR A 332 -4.59 19.43 1.60
N TYR A 333 -5.35 19.65 0.54
CA TYR A 333 -5.02 19.13 -0.78
C TYR A 333 -5.51 20.08 -1.86
N TYR A 334 -4.89 20.01 -3.03
CA TYR A 334 -5.30 20.75 -4.21
C TYR A 334 -6.20 19.89 -5.09
N GLU A 335 -7.35 20.44 -5.45
CA GLU A 335 -8.31 19.87 -6.41
C GLU A 335 -8.63 20.97 -7.42
N ASP A 336 -8.41 20.71 -8.72
CA ASP A 336 -8.55 21.70 -9.80
C ASP A 336 -7.81 23.04 -9.53
N GLY A 337 -6.66 22.97 -8.86
CA GLY A 337 -5.85 24.14 -8.50
C GLY A 337 -6.35 24.94 -7.29
N ALA A 338 -7.51 24.58 -6.72
CA ALA A 338 -8.04 25.18 -5.50
C ALA A 338 -7.59 24.40 -4.26
N LEU A 339 -7.27 25.12 -3.18
CA LEU A 339 -6.88 24.50 -1.91
C LEU A 339 -8.10 24.13 -1.08
N SER A 340 -8.26 22.83 -0.82
CA SER A 340 -9.31 22.22 -0.01
C SER A 340 -8.85 21.93 1.42
N ASP A 341 -9.79 21.78 2.36
CA ASP A 341 -9.52 21.43 3.78
C ASP A 341 -10.51 20.34 4.22
N ALA A 342 -10.04 19.09 4.24
CA ALA A 342 -10.85 17.91 4.54
C ALA A 342 -11.59 18.00 5.88
N VAL A 343 -11.04 18.72 6.86
CA VAL A 343 -11.68 18.91 8.18
C VAL A 343 -12.90 19.82 8.07
N LYS A 344 -12.88 20.81 7.17
CA LYS A 344 -14.01 21.72 6.94
C LYS A 344 -15.11 21.06 6.11
N GLU A 345 -14.73 20.25 5.13
CA GLU A 345 -15.68 19.55 4.27
C GLU A 345 -16.41 18.44 4.99
N ARG A 346 -15.74 17.76 5.93
CA ARG A 346 -16.33 16.66 6.71
C ARG A 346 -16.08 16.86 8.22
N PRO A 347 -16.71 17.87 8.85
CA PRO A 347 -16.53 18.11 10.28
C PRO A 347 -16.98 16.90 11.10
N GLY A 348 -16.09 16.39 11.95
CA GLY A 348 -16.39 15.22 12.79
C GLY A 348 -16.50 13.88 12.03
N GLY A 349 -16.13 13.84 10.75
CA GLY A 349 -15.96 12.59 9.99
C GLY A 349 -14.71 11.81 10.42
N PRO A 350 -14.55 10.53 10.00
CA PRO A 350 -13.46 9.66 10.45
C PRO A 350 -12.05 10.24 10.35
N ALA A 351 -11.27 10.05 11.42
CA ALA A 351 -9.95 10.62 11.68
C ALA A 351 -9.89 12.16 11.75
N ALA A 352 -11.00 12.87 11.93
CA ALA A 352 -11.01 14.34 12.05
C ALA A 352 -10.10 14.83 13.18
N ALA A 353 -10.04 14.11 14.32
CA ALA A 353 -9.16 14.44 15.42
C ALA A 353 -7.69 14.49 15.01
N PHE A 354 -7.25 13.51 14.22
CA PHE A 354 -5.90 13.42 13.69
C PHE A 354 -5.66 14.50 12.64
N ARG A 355 -6.56 14.65 11.65
CA ARG A 355 -6.38 15.63 10.56
C ARG A 355 -6.18 17.05 11.09
N MET A 356 -6.84 17.43 12.20
CA MET A 356 -6.64 18.75 12.84
C MET A 356 -5.16 19.06 13.21
N MET A 357 -4.31 18.06 13.36
CA MET A 357 -2.87 18.25 13.64
C MET A 357 -2.04 18.62 12.39
N GLY A 358 -2.62 18.45 11.19
CA GLY A 358 -1.98 18.77 9.91
C GLY A 358 -1.86 20.28 9.66
N LYS A 359 -0.75 20.67 9.03
CA LYS A 359 -0.44 22.03 8.58
C LYS A 359 -0.30 22.07 7.06
N LYS A 360 -0.27 23.28 6.47
CA LYS A 360 -0.20 23.44 5.01
C LYS A 360 1.20 23.24 4.45
N ASP A 361 2.22 23.53 5.25
CA ASP A 361 3.61 23.68 4.85
C ASP A 361 4.55 22.71 5.58
N GLU A 362 4.05 21.99 6.58
CA GLU A 362 4.80 21.03 7.38
C GLU A 362 4.08 19.69 7.46
N TRP A 363 4.87 18.63 7.50
CA TRP A 363 4.40 17.29 7.87
C TRP A 363 4.08 17.25 9.36
N ALA A 364 3.09 16.46 9.75
CA ALA A 364 2.82 16.16 11.15
C ALA A 364 2.90 14.65 11.40
N LEU A 365 3.82 14.23 12.27
CA LEU A 365 3.95 12.85 12.74
C LEU A 365 3.31 12.73 14.12
N ILE A 366 2.33 11.85 14.27
CA ILE A 366 1.61 11.63 15.53
C ILE A 366 1.98 10.25 16.07
N GLU A 367 2.54 10.17 17.27
CA GLU A 367 2.86 8.90 17.92
C GLU A 367 1.60 8.25 18.52
N LEU A 368 1.32 6.98 18.18
CA LEU A 368 0.09 6.29 18.58
C LEU A 368 0.25 5.40 19.81
N LYS A 369 1.48 5.07 20.22
CA LYS A 369 1.72 4.25 21.41
C LYS A 369 1.07 4.84 22.67
N PRO A 370 1.21 6.13 23.00
CA PRO A 370 0.55 6.71 24.18
C PRO A 370 -0.98 6.62 24.10
N LEU A 371 -1.56 6.82 22.90
CA LEU A 371 -2.99 6.64 22.67
C LEU A 371 -3.42 5.20 22.96
N LYS A 372 -2.72 4.21 22.39
CA LYS A 372 -3.00 2.79 22.62
C LYS A 372 -2.95 2.42 24.10
N GLU A 373 -1.89 2.80 24.81
CA GLU A 373 -1.71 2.46 26.23
C GLU A 373 -2.85 3.00 27.09
N ARG A 374 -3.33 4.21 26.82
CA ARG A 374 -4.44 4.80 27.57
C ARG A 374 -5.81 4.22 27.22
N LEU A 375 -6.02 3.82 25.96
CA LEU A 375 -7.22 3.08 25.55
C LEU A 375 -7.24 1.69 26.21
N ASP A 376 -6.12 0.96 26.16
CA ASP A 376 -5.98 -0.38 26.76
C ASP A 376 -6.17 -0.34 28.29
N SER A 377 -5.68 0.71 28.95
CA SER A 377 -5.84 0.88 30.40
C SER A 377 -7.24 1.40 30.81
N GLY A 378 -8.09 1.77 29.85
CA GLY A 378 -9.37 2.44 30.10
C GLY A 378 -9.26 3.83 30.72
N SER A 379 -8.08 4.47 30.67
CA SER A 379 -7.88 5.84 31.21
C SER A 379 -8.29 6.93 30.23
N LEU A 380 -8.51 6.58 28.97
CA LEU A 380 -9.00 7.46 27.91
C LEU A 380 -10.21 6.81 27.24
N CYS A 381 -11.29 7.57 27.13
CA CYS A 381 -12.58 7.11 26.65
C CYS A 381 -12.92 7.78 25.33
N LEU A 382 -13.40 6.96 24.40
CA LEU A 382 -13.88 7.40 23.10
C LEU A 382 -15.39 7.59 23.18
N ARG A 383 -15.89 8.71 22.64
CA ARG A 383 -17.34 8.92 22.48
C ARG A 383 -17.86 8.08 21.33
N GLU A 384 -19.11 7.66 21.41
CA GLU A 384 -19.81 7.10 20.27
C GLU A 384 -19.84 8.11 19.11
N GLY A 385 -19.59 7.64 17.90
CA GLY A 385 -19.56 8.46 16.70
C GLY A 385 -18.63 7.92 15.62
N PRO A 386 -18.55 8.59 14.46
CA PRO A 386 -17.75 8.16 13.31
C PRO A 386 -16.24 8.01 13.61
N GLU A 387 -15.72 8.75 14.59
CA GLU A 387 -14.32 8.68 15.03
C GLU A 387 -13.97 7.37 15.77
N LEU A 388 -14.94 6.76 16.47
CA LEU A 388 -14.68 5.68 17.42
C LEU A 388 -13.88 4.53 16.81
N ASN A 389 -14.39 3.98 15.70
CA ASN A 389 -13.78 2.83 15.04
C ASN A 389 -12.43 3.21 14.42
N LYS A 390 -12.33 4.43 13.88
CA LYS A 390 -11.10 4.91 13.24
C LYS A 390 -9.97 5.12 14.24
N VAL A 391 -10.26 5.70 15.40
CA VAL A 391 -9.28 5.92 16.47
C VAL A 391 -8.75 4.58 17.00
N LYS A 392 -9.65 3.62 17.27
CA LYS A 392 -9.27 2.26 17.69
C LYS A 392 -8.40 1.57 16.63
N PHE A 393 -8.89 1.55 15.39
CA PHE A 393 -8.18 0.98 14.25
C PHE A 393 -6.75 1.54 14.16
N LEU A 394 -6.59 2.87 14.20
CA LEU A 394 -5.28 3.49 14.09
C LEU A 394 -4.37 3.13 15.27
N ALA A 395 -4.88 3.21 16.50
CA ALA A 395 -4.11 2.92 17.71
C ALA A 395 -3.65 1.46 17.79
N GLU A 396 -4.46 0.52 17.32
CA GLU A 396 -4.15 -0.92 17.35
C GLU A 396 -3.18 -1.33 16.23
N ASN A 397 -3.30 -0.70 15.06
CA ASN A 397 -2.65 -1.18 13.85
C ASN A 397 -1.37 -0.44 13.45
N PHE A 398 -1.10 0.75 13.98
CA PHE A 398 -0.01 1.61 13.52
C PHE A 398 0.82 2.17 14.67
N ASP A 399 2.08 2.52 14.39
CA ASP A 399 2.91 3.29 15.35
C ASP A 399 2.70 4.78 15.18
N PHE A 400 2.49 5.21 13.94
CA PHE A 400 2.37 6.61 13.60
C PHE A 400 1.19 6.87 12.66
N VAL A 401 0.53 8.01 12.88
CA VAL A 401 -0.19 8.69 11.81
C VAL A 401 0.72 9.77 11.24
N LEU A 402 0.89 9.80 9.93
CA LEU A 402 1.64 10.83 9.23
C LEU A 402 0.68 11.68 8.39
N ILE A 403 0.67 12.98 8.60
CA ILE A 403 -0.15 13.92 7.85
C ILE A 403 0.73 14.71 6.90
N THR A 404 0.37 14.70 5.63
CA THR A 404 1.04 15.47 4.58
C THR A 404 0.86 16.99 4.79
N PRO A 405 1.82 17.82 4.34
CA PRO A 405 1.57 19.20 3.96
C PRO A 405 0.45 19.28 2.91
N ALA A 406 0.12 20.48 2.42
CA ALA A 406 -0.79 20.63 1.29
C ALA A 406 -0.32 19.75 0.12
N ASP A 407 -1.15 18.76 -0.19
CA ASP A 407 -0.83 17.71 -1.15
C ASP A 407 -1.52 17.97 -2.48
N ALA A 408 -1.03 17.34 -3.54
CA ALA A 408 -1.64 17.36 -4.84
C ALA A 408 -1.48 16.00 -5.49
N GLU A 409 -2.28 15.75 -6.51
CA GLU A 409 -2.00 14.65 -7.41
C GLU A 409 -0.63 14.82 -8.07
N GLN A 410 -0.02 13.70 -8.39
CA GLN A 410 1.27 13.67 -9.08
C GLN A 410 1.15 14.28 -10.47
N GLU A 411 2.24 14.86 -10.96
CA GLU A 411 2.25 15.30 -12.36
C GLU A 411 2.28 14.05 -13.25
N PRO A 412 1.33 13.87 -14.19
CA PRO A 412 1.35 12.73 -15.09
C PRO A 412 2.67 12.64 -15.84
N ASN A 413 3.27 11.46 -15.90
CA ASN A 413 4.51 11.21 -16.61
C ASN A 413 4.29 10.67 -18.02
N TYR A 414 3.14 10.89 -18.64
CA TYR A 414 2.81 10.46 -20.00
C TYR A 414 2.27 11.62 -20.83
N GLU A 415 2.19 11.44 -22.15
CA GLU A 415 1.52 12.42 -23.01
C GLU A 415 0.01 12.36 -22.80
N VAL A 416 -0.55 13.46 -22.28
CA VAL A 416 -2.00 13.63 -22.20
C VAL A 416 -2.47 14.02 -23.59
N SER A 417 -3.22 13.14 -24.24
CA SER A 417 -3.92 13.43 -25.50
C SER A 417 -4.74 14.72 -25.32
N LYS A 418 -4.44 15.74 -26.13
CA LYS A 418 -5.17 17.02 -26.12
C LYS A 418 -6.58 16.89 -26.67
#